data_AF-Q7XZ06-F1
#
_entry.id   AF-Q7XZ06-F1
#
_cell.length_a   1.000
_cell.length_b   1.000
_cell.length_c   1.000
_cell.angle_alpha   90.00
_cell.angle_beta   90.00
_cell.angle_gamma   90.00
#
_symmetry.space_group_name_H-M   'P 1'
#
loop_
_entity.id
_entity.type
_entity.pdbx_description
1 polymer ?
#
loop_
_entity_poly.entity_id
_entity_poly.type
_entity_poly.pdbx_seq_one_letter_code
_entity_poly.pdbx_strand_id
1 'polypeptide(L)'
;AHAYYVINYSKLRIWEFIEYSKMIYLDGDIQVYDNIDHLFDLPDGYLYGAMDCFCEKTWSHSLPYKIGYCQQCPDRVQWPERLGPKPTLYFNAGMFIFEPSVSTYNDLLHTLEITPPTPFAEQDFLNMYFKDVYRPIPNVYNLVLALLWYHPGLMNLDEVKVVHYCADGSKPWRYTGKGDNMDREDVRMLVKKWWEIYDDQSLDPQPKVVEGKKFDKLEYSESLDHPPKVAEEDKLEKPMAAMTGFSYVHAPSAA
;
A
#
# COMPACT_ATOMS: atom_id res chain seq x y z
N ALA A 1 -3.14 20.71 -1.42
CA ALA A 1 -1.97 20.21 -2.17
C ALA A 1 -0.85 19.76 -1.24
N HIS A 2 -0.27 20.63 -0.40
CA HIS A 2 0.87 20.27 0.46
C HIS A 2 0.62 19.07 1.41
N ALA A 3 -0.51 19.00 2.11
CA ALA A 3 -0.78 17.89 3.05
C ALA A 3 -0.84 16.49 2.38
N TYR A 4 -1.40 16.41 1.17
CA TYR A 4 -1.48 15.15 0.40
C TYR A 4 -0.09 14.61 0.07
N TYR A 5 0.79 15.47 -0.46
CA TYR A 5 2.15 15.08 -0.81
C TYR A 5 3.02 14.81 0.42
N VAL A 6 2.84 15.53 1.52
CA VAL A 6 3.58 15.27 2.76
C VAL A 6 3.30 13.87 3.30
N ILE A 7 2.03 13.45 3.34
CA ILE A 7 1.65 12.11 3.81
C ILE A 7 2.22 11.05 2.86
N ASN A 8 2.01 11.21 1.55
CA ASN A 8 2.43 10.22 0.56
C ASN A 8 3.96 10.04 0.51
N TYR A 9 4.73 11.14 0.51
CA TYR A 9 6.19 11.04 0.48
C TYR A 9 6.82 10.71 1.84
N SER A 10 6.07 10.78 2.95
CA SER A 10 6.55 10.25 4.23
C SER A 10 6.86 8.75 4.16
N LYS A 11 6.21 8.02 3.23
CA LYS A 11 6.51 6.61 2.90
C LYS A 11 7.98 6.38 2.57
N LEU A 12 8.69 7.36 2.00
CA LEU A 12 10.10 7.18 1.60
C LEU A 12 11.04 6.93 2.78
N ARG A 13 10.65 7.30 4.01
CA ARG A 13 11.46 7.07 5.22
C ARG A 13 11.68 5.60 5.55
N ILE A 14 10.90 4.69 4.97
CA ILE A 14 11.10 3.25 5.17
C ILE A 14 12.47 2.77 4.65
N TRP A 15 13.12 3.51 3.74
CA TRP A 15 14.50 3.21 3.33
C TRP A 15 15.55 3.56 4.38
N GLU A 16 15.19 4.29 5.45
CA GLU A 16 16.10 4.61 6.56
C GLU A 16 16.23 3.44 7.57
N PHE A 17 15.42 2.39 7.46
CA PHE A 17 15.38 1.27 8.42
C PHE A 17 16.50 0.24 8.16
N ILE A 18 17.74 0.72 8.23
CA ILE A 18 18.97 -0.04 7.91
C ILE A 18 19.32 -1.14 8.92
N GLU A 19 18.56 -1.28 10.00
CA GLU A 19 18.62 -2.44 10.88
C GLU A 19 18.08 -3.73 10.20
N TYR A 20 17.39 -3.60 9.07
CA TYR A 20 16.88 -4.72 8.28
C TYR A 20 17.60 -4.80 6.93
N SER A 21 17.96 -6.02 6.52
CA SER A 21 18.54 -6.27 5.19
C SER A 21 17.48 -6.27 4.08
N LYS A 22 16.23 -6.61 4.40
CA LYS A 22 15.11 -6.67 3.46
C LYS A 22 13.80 -6.44 4.18
N MET A 23 12.88 -5.74 3.53
CA MET A 23 11.60 -5.37 4.11
C MET A 23 10.45 -5.61 3.13
N ILE A 24 9.30 -5.98 3.68
CA ILE A 24 8.02 -5.96 2.97
C ILE A 24 7.20 -4.78 3.52
N TYR A 25 6.94 -3.81 2.66
CA TYR A 25 6.06 -2.70 2.98
C TYR A 25 4.59 -3.10 2.73
N LEU A 26 3.69 -2.72 3.64
CA LEU A 26 2.24 -2.87 3.49
C LEU A 26 1.54 -1.56 3.89
N ASP A 27 0.72 -1.00 3.00
CA ASP A 27 -0.18 0.12 3.33
C ASP A 27 -1.14 -0.28 4.47
N GLY A 28 -1.65 0.72 5.20
CA GLY A 28 -2.51 0.48 6.39
C GLY A 28 -3.88 -0.14 6.08
N ASP A 29 -4.28 -0.16 4.82
CA ASP A 29 -5.48 -0.82 4.31
C ASP A 29 -5.19 -2.14 3.60
N ILE A 30 -4.17 -2.86 4.06
CA ILE A 30 -3.85 -4.21 3.62
C ILE A 30 -4.15 -5.22 4.72
N GLN A 31 -4.63 -6.40 4.32
CA GLN A 31 -4.78 -7.56 5.20
C GLN A 31 -4.08 -8.78 4.62
N VAL A 32 -3.31 -9.46 5.46
CA VAL A 32 -2.62 -10.72 5.14
C VAL A 32 -3.46 -11.89 5.65
N TYR A 33 -3.76 -12.84 4.76
CA TYR A 33 -4.61 -14.01 4.99
C TYR A 33 -3.83 -15.32 5.12
N ASP A 34 -2.59 -15.35 4.64
CA ASP A 34 -1.74 -16.53 4.66
C ASP A 34 -0.26 -16.12 4.69
N ASN A 35 0.63 -17.04 5.06
CA ASN A 35 2.06 -16.77 5.19
C ASN A 35 2.68 -16.30 3.85
N ILE A 36 3.52 -15.28 3.95
CA ILE A 36 4.25 -14.64 2.85
C ILE A 36 5.76 -14.52 3.13
N ASP A 37 6.30 -15.26 4.12
CA ASP A 37 7.69 -15.10 4.56
C ASP A 37 8.69 -15.51 3.47
N HIS A 38 8.31 -16.46 2.60
CA HIS A 38 9.12 -16.87 1.46
C HIS A 38 9.41 -15.73 0.46
N LEU A 39 8.72 -14.59 0.56
CA LEU A 39 9.06 -13.41 -0.23
C LEU A 39 10.40 -12.78 0.19
N PHE A 40 10.89 -13.04 1.40
CA PHE A 40 12.23 -12.60 1.83
C PHE A 40 13.35 -13.36 1.11
N ASP A 41 13.07 -14.55 0.56
CA ASP A 41 14.02 -15.37 -0.20
C ASP A 41 14.21 -14.89 -1.66
N LEU A 42 13.42 -13.89 -2.10
CA LEU A 42 13.58 -13.31 -3.44
C LEU A 42 14.98 -12.69 -3.60
N PRO A 43 15.64 -12.79 -4.77
CA PRO A 43 16.98 -12.24 -4.97
C PRO A 43 17.08 -10.75 -4.67
N ASP A 44 18.20 -10.36 -4.06
CA ASP A 44 18.56 -8.96 -3.78
C ASP A 44 18.83 -8.17 -5.07
N GLY A 45 18.88 -6.84 -4.96
CA GLY A 45 19.14 -5.89 -6.04
C GLY A 45 17.89 -5.47 -6.83
N TYR A 46 16.69 -5.78 -6.34
CA TYR A 46 15.42 -5.54 -7.04
C TYR A 46 14.35 -4.97 -6.12
N LEU A 47 13.41 -4.23 -6.71
CA LEU A 47 12.15 -3.90 -6.08
C LEU A 47 11.07 -4.85 -6.60
N TYR A 48 10.37 -5.53 -5.72
CA TYR A 48 9.30 -6.45 -6.09
C TYR A 48 7.94 -5.87 -5.71
N GLY A 49 6.96 -5.94 -6.60
CA GLY A 49 5.61 -5.46 -6.35
C GLY A 49 4.61 -6.08 -7.31
N ALA A 50 3.33 -6.16 -6.92
CA ALA A 50 2.31 -6.62 -7.86
C ALA A 50 1.99 -5.50 -8.87
N MET A 51 1.67 -5.91 -10.09
CA MET A 51 1.28 -4.95 -11.14
C MET A 51 -0.03 -4.23 -10.77
N ASP A 52 -0.09 -2.93 -11.06
CA ASP A 52 -1.34 -2.18 -10.93
C ASP A 52 -2.32 -2.48 -12.10
N CYS A 53 -3.56 -1.99 -12.02
CA CYS A 53 -4.59 -2.19 -13.03
C CYS A 53 -4.95 -0.89 -13.77
N PHE A 54 -4.64 -0.83 -15.07
CA PHE A 54 -4.98 0.34 -15.90
C PHE A 54 -6.46 0.43 -16.29
N CYS A 55 -7.31 -0.51 -15.86
CA CYS A 55 -8.75 -0.50 -16.15
C CYS A 55 -9.56 0.35 -15.16
N GLU A 56 -8.97 0.76 -14.03
CA GLU A 56 -9.67 1.56 -13.03
C GLU A 56 -9.90 3.00 -13.52
N LYS A 57 -11.01 3.61 -13.11
CA LYS A 57 -11.38 4.98 -13.52
C LYS A 57 -10.34 6.03 -13.12
N THR A 58 -9.58 5.79 -12.07
CA THR A 58 -8.44 6.64 -11.64
C THR A 58 -7.40 6.80 -12.76
N TRP A 59 -7.25 5.79 -13.62
CA TRP A 59 -6.38 5.79 -14.79
C TRP A 59 -6.97 6.51 -16.02
N SER A 60 -8.17 7.09 -15.94
CA SER A 60 -8.87 7.69 -17.10
C SER A 60 -8.12 8.79 -17.84
N HIS A 61 -7.16 9.42 -17.18
CA HIS A 61 -6.27 10.42 -17.77
C HIS A 61 -5.17 9.79 -18.66
N SER A 62 -4.81 8.53 -18.40
CA SER A 62 -3.70 7.81 -19.02
C SER A 62 -4.03 7.30 -20.43
N LEU A 63 -3.00 7.14 -21.26
CA LEU A 63 -3.13 6.54 -22.59
C LEU A 63 -3.54 5.05 -22.54
N PRO A 64 -2.95 4.20 -21.69
CA PRO A 64 -3.40 2.82 -21.49
C PRO A 64 -4.91 2.67 -21.30
N TYR A 65 -5.49 3.43 -20.37
CA TYR A 65 -6.94 3.40 -20.12
C TYR A 65 -7.74 3.81 -21.36
N LYS A 66 -7.35 4.92 -22.01
CA LYS A 66 -8.08 5.47 -23.16
C LYS A 66 -8.15 4.51 -24.35
N ILE A 67 -7.16 3.64 -24.52
CA ILE A 67 -7.12 2.65 -25.60
C ILE A 67 -7.61 1.26 -25.16
N GLY A 68 -7.93 1.08 -23.88
CA GLY A 68 -8.32 -0.21 -23.31
C GLY A 68 -7.17 -1.20 -23.09
N TYR A 69 -5.92 -0.74 -23.15
CA TYR A 69 -4.73 -1.56 -22.87
C TYR A 69 -4.55 -1.72 -21.35
N CYS A 70 -4.35 -2.96 -20.89
CA CYS A 70 -4.05 -3.27 -19.50
C CYS A 70 -2.93 -4.31 -19.39
N GLN A 71 -1.93 -4.01 -18.56
CA GLN A 71 -0.79 -4.91 -18.32
C GLN A 71 -1.15 -6.23 -17.65
N GLN A 72 -2.31 -6.30 -16.97
CA GLN A 72 -2.85 -7.53 -16.38
C GLN A 72 -3.39 -8.50 -17.44
N CYS A 73 -3.75 -8.01 -18.63
CA CYS A 73 -4.23 -8.83 -19.74
C CYS A 73 -3.77 -8.23 -21.09
N PRO A 74 -2.46 -8.28 -21.37
CA PRO A 74 -1.88 -7.61 -22.55
C PRO A 74 -2.43 -8.17 -23.87
N ASP A 75 -2.99 -9.38 -23.86
CA ASP A 75 -3.57 -10.01 -25.04
C ASP A 75 -4.97 -9.51 -25.39
N ARG A 76 -5.68 -8.90 -24.43
CA ARG A 76 -7.03 -8.33 -24.67
C ARG A 76 -6.98 -7.18 -25.66
N VAL A 77 -5.98 -6.32 -25.52
CA VAL A 77 -5.68 -5.21 -26.43
C VAL A 77 -4.16 -5.14 -26.55
N GLN A 78 -3.62 -5.46 -27.72
CA GLN A 78 -2.18 -5.35 -27.96
C GLN A 78 -1.76 -3.88 -28.04
N TRP A 79 -0.56 -3.56 -27.53
CA TRP A 79 -0.04 -2.20 -27.58
C TRP A 79 0.19 -1.76 -29.05
N PRO A 80 -0.46 -0.70 -29.53
CA PRO A 80 -0.30 -0.28 -30.92
C PRO A 80 1.10 0.31 -31.16
N GLU A 81 1.88 -0.30 -32.06
CA GLU A 81 3.25 0.15 -32.39
C GLU A 81 3.35 1.64 -32.76
N ARG A 82 2.30 2.17 -33.40
CA ARG A 82 2.19 3.60 -33.77
C ARG A 82 2.22 4.56 -32.58
N LEU A 83 1.98 4.07 -31.36
CA LEU A 83 2.02 4.85 -30.12
C LEU A 83 3.42 4.85 -29.47
N GLY A 84 4.41 4.25 -30.13
CA GLY A 84 5.78 4.16 -29.65
C GLY A 84 6.03 2.90 -28.80
N PRO A 85 7.12 2.88 -28.02
CA PRO A 85 7.45 1.72 -27.19
C PRO A 85 6.35 1.45 -26.17
N LYS A 86 6.18 0.16 -25.85
CA LYS A 86 5.28 -0.28 -24.79
C LYS A 86 5.68 0.39 -23.46
N PRO A 87 4.72 0.82 -22.62
CA PRO A 87 5.03 1.34 -21.30
C PRO A 87 5.81 0.31 -20.48
N THR A 88 6.71 0.80 -19.63
CA THR A 88 7.31 -0.04 -18.58
C THR A 88 6.22 -0.61 -17.69
N LEU A 89 6.46 -1.79 -17.12
CA LEU A 89 5.54 -2.36 -16.15
C LEU A 89 5.41 -1.40 -14.96
N TYR A 90 4.20 -1.31 -14.43
CA TYR A 90 3.86 -0.37 -13.37
C TYR A 90 3.30 -1.13 -12.15
N PHE A 91 3.90 -1.00 -10.97
CA PHE A 91 3.43 -1.68 -9.76
C PHE A 91 2.51 -0.81 -8.91
N ASN A 92 1.65 -1.47 -8.14
CA ASN A 92 0.88 -0.85 -7.08
C ASN A 92 1.78 -0.64 -5.85
N ALA A 93 1.91 0.60 -5.37
CA ALA A 93 2.83 0.96 -4.28
C ALA A 93 2.26 0.76 -2.87
N GLY A 94 1.17 0.01 -2.74
CA GLY A 94 0.65 -0.38 -1.43
C GLY A 94 1.34 -1.59 -0.83
N MET A 95 1.95 -2.45 -1.65
CA MET A 95 2.80 -3.53 -1.17
C MET A 95 3.97 -3.76 -2.11
N PHE A 96 5.18 -3.77 -1.53
CA PHE A 96 6.40 -4.08 -2.25
C PHE A 96 7.50 -4.59 -1.31
N ILE A 97 8.46 -5.32 -1.87
CA ILE A 97 9.66 -5.84 -1.20
C ILE A 97 10.87 -5.06 -1.70
N PHE A 98 11.72 -4.63 -0.79
CA PHE A 98 12.89 -3.79 -1.07
C PHE A 98 13.98 -3.98 -0.01
N GLU A 99 15.17 -3.45 -0.30
CA GLU A 99 16.30 -3.36 0.62
C GLU A 99 16.42 -1.92 1.15
N PRO A 100 16.32 -1.70 2.47
CA PRO A 100 16.60 -0.40 3.07
C PRO A 100 18.03 0.05 2.80
N SER A 101 18.22 1.32 2.51
CA SER A 101 19.53 1.89 2.22
C SER A 101 19.49 3.41 2.38
N VAL A 102 20.36 3.94 3.24
CA VAL A 102 20.52 5.39 3.41
C VAL A 102 20.97 6.06 2.10
N SER A 103 21.79 5.40 1.28
CA SER A 103 22.17 5.98 -0.01
C SER A 103 20.98 6.07 -0.97
N THR A 104 20.15 5.02 -1.02
CA THR A 104 18.91 5.03 -1.82
C THR A 104 17.91 6.06 -1.28
N TYR A 105 17.75 6.17 0.04
CA TYR A 105 16.91 7.20 0.66
C TYR A 105 17.31 8.61 0.27
N ASN A 106 18.60 8.95 0.41
CA ASN A 106 19.10 10.28 0.06
C ASN A 106 18.92 10.58 -1.44
N ASP A 107 19.14 9.59 -2.30
CA ASP A 107 18.94 9.73 -3.74
C ASP A 107 17.46 9.83 -4.13
N LEU A 108 16.57 9.11 -3.44
CA LEU A 108 15.11 9.28 -3.54
C LEU A 108 14.71 10.72 -3.20
N LEU A 109 15.21 11.28 -2.09
CA LEU A 109 14.89 12.67 -1.72
C LEU A 109 15.41 13.68 -2.74
N HIS A 110 16.66 13.53 -3.18
CA HIS A 110 17.24 14.43 -4.17
C HIS A 110 16.49 14.35 -5.52
N THR A 111 16.14 13.15 -5.95
CA THR A 111 15.35 12.94 -7.17
C THR A 111 13.95 13.53 -7.01
N LEU A 112 13.33 13.40 -5.84
CA LEU A 112 12.01 13.94 -5.56
C LEU A 112 11.98 15.48 -5.66
N GLU A 113 13.02 16.17 -5.18
CA GLU A 113 13.12 17.64 -5.25
C GLU A 113 13.02 18.20 -6.68
N ILE A 114 13.51 17.44 -7.65
CA ILE A 114 13.51 17.82 -9.07
C ILE A 114 12.40 17.14 -9.89
N THR A 115 11.62 16.25 -9.28
CA THR A 115 10.54 15.52 -9.96
C THR A 115 9.24 16.32 -9.89
N PRO A 116 8.60 16.61 -11.03
CA PRO A 116 7.28 17.24 -11.03
C PRO A 116 6.25 16.38 -10.31
N PRO A 117 5.35 16.97 -9.51
CA PRO A 117 4.27 16.22 -8.88
C PRO A 117 3.35 15.55 -9.90
N THR A 118 2.95 14.32 -9.61
CA THR A 118 2.11 13.50 -10.48
C THR A 118 0.80 13.10 -9.80
N PRO A 119 -0.21 12.61 -10.54
CA PRO A 119 -1.52 12.27 -9.98
C PRO A 119 -1.49 11.23 -8.86
N PHE A 120 -0.61 10.20 -8.96
CA PHE A 120 -0.49 9.15 -7.96
C PHE A 120 0.72 9.34 -7.02
N ALA A 121 1.27 10.55 -6.94
CA ALA A 121 2.31 10.96 -5.99
C ALA A 121 3.46 9.95 -5.86
N GLU A 122 3.59 9.30 -4.72
CA GLU A 122 4.69 8.38 -4.42
C GLU A 122 4.64 7.11 -5.26
N GLN A 123 3.45 6.65 -5.68
CA GLN A 123 3.36 5.47 -6.54
C GLN A 123 4.00 5.73 -7.92
N ASP A 124 3.67 6.86 -8.54
CA ASP A 124 4.30 7.26 -9.81
C ASP A 124 5.81 7.49 -9.64
N PHE A 125 6.20 8.16 -8.55
CA PHE A 125 7.59 8.45 -8.25
C PHE A 125 8.42 7.18 -8.08
N LEU A 126 7.94 6.21 -7.30
CA LEU A 126 8.62 4.94 -7.09
C LEU A 126 8.68 4.11 -8.39
N ASN A 127 7.61 4.11 -9.20
CA ASN A 127 7.63 3.47 -10.51
C ASN A 127 8.64 4.10 -11.48
N MET A 128 8.80 5.43 -11.45
CA MET A 128 9.81 6.13 -12.23
C MET A 128 11.23 5.79 -11.74
N TYR A 129 11.46 5.85 -10.43
CA TYR A 129 12.77 5.67 -9.83
C TYR A 129 13.29 4.22 -9.96
N PHE A 130 12.44 3.23 -9.67
CA PHE A 130 12.82 1.81 -9.65
C PHE A 130 12.58 1.07 -10.97
N LYS A 131 12.24 1.77 -12.06
CA LYS A 131 11.86 1.16 -13.36
C LYS A 131 12.83 0.10 -13.88
N ASP A 132 14.13 0.28 -13.65
CA ASP A 132 15.20 -0.57 -14.20
C ASP A 132 15.49 -1.81 -13.32
N VAL A 133 15.02 -1.80 -12.08
CA VAL A 133 15.20 -2.88 -11.09
C VAL A 133 13.88 -3.47 -10.60
N TYR A 134 12.74 -3.02 -11.13
CA TYR A 134 11.43 -3.53 -10.77
C TYR A 134 11.22 -4.94 -11.34
N ARG A 135 10.70 -5.84 -10.50
CA ARG A 135 10.27 -7.19 -10.88
C ARG A 135 8.84 -7.46 -10.39
N PRO A 136 7.90 -7.85 -11.28
CA PRO A 136 6.53 -8.15 -10.86
C PRO A 136 6.48 -9.41 -10.00
N ILE A 137 5.63 -9.38 -8.97
CA ILE A 137 5.19 -10.58 -8.24
C ILE A 137 3.70 -10.86 -8.54
N PRO A 138 3.24 -12.11 -8.34
CA PRO A 138 1.84 -12.46 -8.57
C PRO A 138 0.85 -11.61 -7.74
N ASN A 139 -0.31 -11.32 -8.31
CA ASN A 139 -1.38 -10.54 -7.66
C ASN A 139 -1.91 -11.20 -6.37
N VAL A 140 -1.66 -12.49 -6.12
CA VAL A 140 -2.04 -13.14 -4.84
C VAL A 140 -1.34 -12.51 -3.63
N TYR A 141 -0.21 -11.82 -3.84
CA TYR A 141 0.55 -11.14 -2.79
C TYR A 141 0.18 -9.65 -2.62
N ASN A 142 -0.69 -9.12 -3.47
CA ASN A 142 -1.28 -7.79 -3.34
C ASN A 142 -2.51 -7.72 -4.26
N LEU A 143 -3.63 -8.31 -3.81
CA LEU A 143 -4.88 -8.24 -4.56
C LEU A 143 -5.46 -6.83 -4.41
N VAL A 144 -5.21 -5.99 -5.42
CA VAL A 144 -5.98 -4.77 -5.66
C VAL A 144 -7.42 -5.19 -5.95
N LEU A 145 -8.36 -4.86 -5.05
CA LEU A 145 -9.74 -5.35 -5.12
C LEU A 145 -10.41 -5.14 -6.48
N ALA A 146 -10.05 -4.06 -7.18
CA ALA A 146 -10.60 -3.74 -8.48
C ALA A 146 -10.38 -4.81 -9.56
N LEU A 147 -9.37 -5.67 -9.38
CA LEU A 147 -9.16 -6.82 -10.26
C LEU A 147 -10.36 -7.78 -10.29
N LEU A 148 -11.12 -7.91 -9.19
CA LEU A 148 -12.26 -8.83 -9.11
C LEU A 148 -13.40 -8.51 -10.07
N TRP A 149 -13.53 -7.24 -10.49
CA TRP A 149 -14.57 -6.82 -11.43
C TRP A 149 -14.05 -6.38 -12.79
N TYR A 150 -12.84 -5.84 -12.92
CA TYR A 150 -12.26 -5.52 -14.23
C TYR A 150 -11.66 -6.73 -14.96
N HIS A 151 -11.28 -7.76 -14.19
CA HIS A 151 -10.68 -8.99 -14.69
C HIS A 151 -11.32 -10.23 -14.04
N PRO A 152 -12.62 -10.48 -14.25
CA PRO A 152 -13.27 -11.66 -13.68
C PRO A 152 -12.59 -12.94 -14.16
N GLY A 153 -12.28 -13.83 -13.22
CA GLY A 153 -11.55 -15.08 -13.49
C GLY A 153 -10.03 -14.95 -13.52
N LEU A 154 -9.46 -13.75 -13.38
CA LEU A 154 -8.01 -13.57 -13.23
C LEU A 154 -7.52 -14.11 -11.88
N MET A 155 -8.37 -14.03 -10.86
CA MET A 155 -8.03 -14.36 -9.48
C MET A 155 -8.96 -15.44 -8.93
N ASN A 156 -8.35 -16.45 -8.32
CA ASN A 156 -9.04 -17.38 -7.42
C ASN A 156 -8.88 -16.86 -5.98
N LEU A 157 -9.98 -16.48 -5.33
CA LEU A 157 -9.94 -15.91 -3.98
C LEU A 157 -9.39 -16.87 -2.93
N ASP A 158 -9.49 -18.18 -3.15
CA ASP A 158 -8.94 -19.20 -2.24
C ASP A 158 -7.41 -19.25 -2.25
N GLU A 159 -6.77 -18.69 -3.29
CA GLU A 159 -5.31 -18.62 -3.44
C GLU A 159 -4.73 -17.27 -3.00
N VAL A 160 -5.58 -16.30 -2.68
CA VAL A 160 -5.15 -14.93 -2.33
C VAL A 160 -4.56 -14.93 -0.92
N LYS A 161 -3.33 -14.43 -0.81
CA LYS A 161 -2.60 -14.32 0.45
C LYS A 161 -2.69 -12.92 1.06
N VAL A 162 -2.84 -11.89 0.23
CA VAL A 162 -2.88 -10.49 0.67
C VAL A 162 -3.92 -9.72 -0.13
N VAL A 163 -4.77 -8.96 0.57
CA VAL A 163 -5.80 -8.10 -0.04
C VAL A 163 -5.52 -6.65 0.29
N HIS A 164 -5.66 -5.80 -0.72
CA HIS A 164 -5.50 -4.35 -0.63
C HIS A 164 -6.84 -3.66 -0.87
N TYR A 165 -7.36 -3.02 0.19
CA TYR A 165 -8.65 -2.33 0.20
C TYR A 165 -8.53 -0.90 -0.37
N CYS A 166 -7.86 -0.74 -1.52
CA CYS A 166 -7.56 0.54 -2.15
C CYS A 166 -8.67 1.08 -3.04
N ALA A 167 -9.62 0.25 -3.47
CA ALA A 167 -10.74 0.68 -4.29
C ALA A 167 -11.66 1.63 -3.50
N ASP A 168 -12.26 2.60 -4.20
CA ASP A 168 -13.16 3.56 -3.55
C ASP A 168 -14.34 2.84 -2.87
N GLY A 169 -14.67 3.26 -1.65
CA GLY A 169 -15.67 2.61 -0.79
C GLY A 169 -15.26 1.27 -0.16
N SER A 170 -14.11 0.69 -0.53
CA SER A 170 -13.72 -0.65 -0.07
C SER A 170 -13.00 -0.70 1.27
N LYS A 171 -12.55 0.44 1.79
CA LYS A 171 -11.87 0.56 3.10
C LYS A 171 -12.79 -0.03 4.19
N PRO A 172 -12.37 -1.07 4.95
CA PRO A 172 -13.26 -1.79 5.87
C PRO A 172 -13.93 -0.90 6.93
N TRP A 173 -13.20 0.07 7.47
CA TRP A 173 -13.70 1.04 8.46
C TRP A 173 -14.61 2.14 7.90
N ARG A 174 -14.76 2.24 6.58
CA ARG A 174 -15.71 3.15 5.89
C ARG A 174 -16.70 2.39 5.03
N TYR A 175 -16.70 1.07 5.10
CA TYR A 175 -17.50 0.24 4.22
C TYR A 175 -18.99 0.39 4.57
N THR A 176 -19.78 0.78 3.59
CA THR A 176 -21.25 0.95 3.74
C THR A 176 -22.05 -0.07 2.95
N GLY A 177 -21.38 -0.88 2.12
CA GLY A 177 -22.02 -1.75 1.11
C GLY A 177 -22.71 -1.00 -0.03
N LYS A 178 -22.57 0.34 -0.10
CA LYS A 178 -23.11 1.19 -1.16
C LYS A 178 -21.97 1.72 -2.04
N GLY A 179 -22.24 1.86 -3.33
CA GLY A 179 -21.27 2.30 -4.33
C GLY A 179 -20.98 1.21 -5.36
N ASP A 180 -20.21 1.56 -6.38
CA ASP A 180 -19.89 0.65 -7.49
C ASP A 180 -19.16 -0.59 -6.96
N ASN A 181 -19.70 -1.78 -7.25
CA ASN A 181 -19.15 -3.08 -6.85
C ASN A 181 -19.10 -3.35 -5.33
N MET A 182 -19.57 -2.42 -4.48
CA MET A 182 -19.48 -2.59 -3.03
C MET A 182 -20.53 -3.55 -2.48
N ASP A 183 -21.59 -3.84 -3.23
CA ASP A 183 -22.65 -4.76 -2.85
C ASP A 183 -22.32 -6.24 -3.16
N ARG A 184 -21.17 -6.51 -3.80
CA ARG A 184 -20.76 -7.87 -4.16
C ARG A 184 -20.52 -8.76 -2.94
N GLU A 185 -20.79 -10.05 -3.11
CA GLU A 185 -20.65 -11.05 -2.05
C GLU A 185 -19.18 -11.25 -1.63
N ASP A 186 -18.25 -11.27 -2.59
CA ASP A 186 -16.82 -11.38 -2.32
C ASP A 186 -16.29 -10.19 -1.51
N VAL A 187 -16.68 -8.95 -1.85
CA VAL A 187 -16.31 -7.75 -1.11
C VAL A 187 -16.86 -7.79 0.32
N ARG A 188 -18.14 -8.15 0.50
CA ARG A 188 -18.76 -8.30 1.83
C ARG A 188 -18.02 -9.33 2.69
N MET A 189 -17.65 -10.47 2.08
CA MET A 189 -16.90 -11.53 2.74
C MET A 189 -15.53 -11.03 3.20
N LEU A 190 -14.78 -10.34 2.34
CA LEU A 190 -13.46 -9.80 2.69
C LEU A 190 -13.55 -8.74 3.80
N VAL A 191 -14.49 -7.80 3.70
CA VAL A 191 -14.71 -6.82 4.77
C VAL A 191 -15.10 -7.49 6.08
N LYS A 192 -15.94 -8.53 6.07
CA LYS A 192 -16.26 -9.31 7.27
C LYS A 192 -15.02 -9.93 7.90
N LYS A 193 -14.13 -10.54 7.09
CA LYS A 193 -12.87 -11.10 7.58
C LYS A 193 -11.92 -10.04 8.17
N TRP A 194 -11.96 -8.79 7.71
CA TRP A 194 -11.21 -7.70 8.33
C TRP A 194 -11.71 -7.44 9.77
N TRP A 195 -13.04 -7.32 9.93
CA TRP A 195 -13.66 -7.08 11.24
C TRP A 195 -13.49 -8.26 12.19
N GLU A 196 -13.50 -9.50 11.69
CA GLU A 196 -13.21 -10.69 12.51
C GLU A 196 -11.85 -10.60 13.23
N ILE A 197 -10.82 -10.05 12.57
CA ILE A 197 -9.50 -9.83 13.20
C ILE A 197 -9.53 -8.61 14.11
N TYR A 198 -10.14 -7.50 13.66
CA TYR A 198 -10.18 -6.25 14.44
C TYR A 198 -10.91 -6.41 15.78
N ASP A 199 -12.00 -7.19 15.78
CA ASP A 199 -12.84 -7.48 16.95
C ASP A 199 -12.30 -8.64 17.79
N ASP A 200 -11.24 -9.34 17.36
CA ASP A 200 -10.60 -10.39 18.13
C ASP A 200 -9.83 -9.80 19.32
N GLN A 201 -10.47 -9.81 20.48
CA GLN A 201 -9.91 -9.34 21.74
C GLN A 201 -8.67 -10.14 22.19
N SER A 202 -8.44 -11.35 21.67
CA SER A 202 -7.24 -12.12 21.99
C SER A 202 -5.97 -11.50 21.39
N LEU A 203 -6.12 -10.68 20.36
CA LEU A 203 -5.05 -9.92 19.70
C LEU A 203 -4.81 -8.55 20.33
N ASP A 204 -5.66 -8.13 21.27
CA ASP A 204 -5.48 -6.85 21.95
C ASP A 204 -4.15 -6.86 22.73
N PRO A 205 -3.39 -5.75 22.71
CA PRO A 205 -2.14 -5.66 23.44
C PRO A 205 -2.37 -5.96 24.92
N GLN A 206 -1.76 -7.04 25.41
CA GLN A 206 -1.81 -7.34 26.83
C GLN A 206 -1.20 -6.16 27.59
N PRO A 207 -1.86 -5.61 28.63
CA PRO A 207 -1.31 -4.52 29.40
C PRO A 207 0.03 -4.97 29.98
N LYS A 208 1.12 -4.33 29.53
CA LYS A 208 2.43 -4.53 30.14
C LYS A 208 2.34 -4.07 31.58
N VAL A 209 2.28 -5.01 32.53
CA VAL A 209 2.44 -4.70 33.95
C VAL A 209 3.89 -4.26 34.13
N VAL A 210 4.13 -2.95 34.05
CA VAL A 210 5.40 -2.37 34.49
C VAL A 210 5.29 -2.23 36.00
N GLU A 211 5.90 -3.14 36.74
CA GLU A 211 6.06 -3.01 38.18
C GLU A 211 6.75 -1.67 38.51
N GLY A 212 6.01 -0.77 39.16
CA GLY A 212 6.60 0.21 40.07
C GLY A 212 6.94 1.61 39.56
N LYS A 213 6.44 2.08 38.41
CA LYS A 213 6.44 3.53 38.11
C LYS A 213 5.14 3.99 37.46
N LYS A 214 4.38 4.82 38.18
CA LYS A 214 3.34 5.68 37.59
C LYS A 214 4.03 6.61 36.60
N PHE A 215 3.74 6.44 35.31
CA PHE A 215 3.95 7.51 34.36
C PHE A 215 2.72 8.40 34.41
N ASP A 216 2.86 9.60 34.96
CA ASP A 216 1.87 10.65 34.72
C ASP A 216 1.79 10.87 33.20
N LYS A 217 0.56 11.12 32.71
CA LYS A 217 0.29 11.46 31.31
C LYS A 217 1.39 12.40 30.81
N LEU A 218 2.06 12.01 29.73
CA LEU A 218 2.81 12.96 28.91
C LEU A 218 1.81 14.00 28.41
N GLU A 219 1.74 15.13 29.10
CA GLU A 219 1.09 16.33 28.60
C GLU A 219 1.87 16.78 27.37
N TYR A 220 1.24 16.67 26.20
CA TYR A 220 1.67 17.41 25.03
C TYR A 220 1.51 18.89 25.36
N SER A 221 2.63 19.61 25.50
CA SER A 221 2.60 21.05 25.67
C SER A 221 2.14 21.69 24.35
N GLU A 222 0.90 22.16 24.32
CA GLU A 222 0.42 23.10 23.31
C GLU A 222 1.18 24.42 23.46
N SER A 223 2.26 24.58 22.70
CA SER A 223 2.77 25.90 22.38
C SER A 223 3.17 25.92 20.92
N LEU A 224 2.24 26.32 20.07
CA LEU A 224 2.47 27.16 18.89
C LEU A 224 1.09 27.62 18.38
N ASP A 225 0.98 28.93 18.23
CA ASP A 225 -0.23 29.68 17.92
C ASP A 225 -1.07 29.12 16.75
N HIS A 226 -2.39 29.03 17.02
CA HIS A 226 -3.52 28.98 16.07
C HIS A 226 -3.58 27.81 15.06
N PRO A 227 -4.34 26.73 15.37
CA PRO A 227 -4.75 25.77 14.36
C PRO A 227 -5.94 26.31 13.54
N PRO A 228 -5.97 26.14 12.19
CA PRO A 228 -7.20 26.29 11.43
C PRO A 228 -8.16 25.14 11.78
N LYS A 229 -9.45 25.47 11.92
CA LYS A 229 -10.54 24.53 12.26
C LYS A 229 -10.50 23.29 11.36
N VAL A 230 -10.19 22.13 11.94
CA VAL A 230 -10.40 20.82 11.33
C VAL A 230 -11.77 20.30 11.79
N ALA A 231 -12.54 19.78 10.84
CA ALA A 231 -13.87 19.22 11.03
C ALA A 231 -13.84 17.98 11.95
N GLU A 232 -14.94 17.78 12.69
CA GLU A 232 -15.18 16.71 13.66
C GLU A 232 -14.68 15.32 13.23
N GLU A 233 -13.66 14.83 13.93
CA GLU A 233 -13.35 13.39 14.02
C GLU A 233 -14.18 12.81 15.17
N ASP A 234 -15.15 11.94 14.87
CA ASP A 234 -15.97 11.27 15.87
C ASP A 234 -15.61 9.76 15.95
N LYS A 235 -14.87 9.44 17.02
CA LYS A 235 -14.90 8.25 17.89
C LYS A 235 -14.92 6.83 17.27
N LEU A 236 -13.74 6.23 17.18
CA LEU A 236 -13.54 4.80 17.47
C LEU A 236 -12.78 4.64 18.80
N GLU A 237 -13.22 3.71 19.66
CA GLU A 237 -12.70 3.51 21.03
C GLU A 237 -11.39 2.69 21.11
N LYS A 238 -10.95 2.02 20.03
CA LYS A 238 -9.56 1.56 19.94
C LYS A 238 -8.73 2.65 19.27
N PRO A 239 -7.59 3.07 19.83
CA PRO A 239 -6.73 4.03 19.16
C PRO A 239 -6.32 3.45 17.81
N MET A 240 -6.79 4.06 16.72
CA MET A 240 -6.11 3.98 15.43
C MET A 240 -4.75 4.66 15.66
N ALA A 241 -3.77 3.89 16.12
CA ALA A 241 -2.39 4.23 15.89
C ALA A 241 -2.29 4.53 14.39
N ALA A 242 -1.86 5.75 14.07
CA ALA A 242 -1.77 6.27 12.72
C ALA A 242 -1.36 5.16 11.75
N MET A 243 -2.26 4.82 10.82
CA MET A 243 -2.02 3.88 9.73
C MET A 243 -1.04 4.51 8.73
N THR A 244 0.19 4.73 9.18
CA THR A 244 1.38 4.73 8.34
C THR A 244 1.88 3.30 8.36
N GLY A 245 1.79 2.61 7.21
CA GLY A 245 2.00 1.18 6.95
C GLY A 245 2.59 0.28 8.05
N PHE A 246 1.98 -0.90 8.24
CA PHE A 246 2.62 -1.98 8.98
C PHE A 246 3.78 -2.53 8.16
N SER A 247 5.01 -2.44 8.68
CA SER A 247 6.14 -3.16 8.10
C SER A 247 6.13 -4.59 8.61
N TYR A 248 6.13 -5.57 7.70
CA TYR A 248 6.36 -6.96 8.06
C TYR A 248 7.87 -7.17 8.07
N VAL A 249 8.40 -7.62 9.21
CA VAL A 249 9.82 -7.55 9.51
C VAL A 249 10.39 -8.96 9.69
N HIS A 250 11.46 -9.28 8.96
CA HIS A 250 12.32 -10.41 9.30
C HIS A 250 13.49 -9.92 10.17
N ALA A 251 13.71 -10.60 11.29
CA ALA A 251 14.77 -10.30 12.26
C ALA A 251 16.17 -10.38 11.61
N PRO A 252 17.19 -9.69 12.19
CA PRO A 252 18.51 -9.61 11.58
C PRO A 252 19.15 -10.99 11.42
N SER A 253 19.82 -11.20 10.28
CA SER A 253 20.88 -12.21 10.17
C SER A 253 21.87 -11.93 11.29
N ALA A 254 22.02 -12.86 12.23
CA ALA A 254 23.13 -12.85 13.16
C ALA A 254 24.44 -12.80 12.35
N ALA A 255 25.39 -12.02 12.86
CA ALA A 255 26.71 -11.76 12.28
C ALA A 255 27.52 -13.02 11.96
#